data_AF-A0A848L3N3-F1
#
_entry.id   AF-A0A848L3N3-F1
#
_cell.length_a   1.000
_cell.length_b   1.000
_cell.length_c   1.000
_cell.angle_alpha   90.00
_cell.angle_beta   90.00
_cell.angle_gamma   90.00
#
_symmetry.space_group_name_H-M   'P 1'
#
loop_
_entity.id
_entity.type
_entity.pdbx_description
1 polymer ?
#
loop_
_entity_poly.entity_id
_entity_poly.type
_entity_poly.pdbx_seq_one_letter_code
_entity_poly.pdbx_strand_id
1 'polypeptide(L)'
;MSPRELPLLLVRHAVAEDSHVLGDEARALTSEGRAAFRHHARRLARLTPLTGIVTSPLVRAVQTAELLAEAFGLSSVEVHPALLPRKGAHKRILKLARQLGPGWALVGHNPSLERAGALALEGEELPDKLRKGMALALRPLSGGGYTLTWWASPGRPIRRPGDSRR
;
A
#
# COMPACT_ATOMS: atom_id res chain seq x y z
N MET A 1 -4.05 6.88 20.77
CA MET A 1 -3.14 7.38 19.72
C MET A 1 -3.81 8.56 19.06
N SER A 2 -3.08 9.67 18.93
CA SER A 2 -3.56 10.83 18.16
C SER A 2 -3.64 10.45 16.68
N PRO A 3 -4.63 10.93 15.90
CA PRO A 3 -4.69 10.69 14.46
C PRO A 3 -3.39 11.08 13.74
N ARG A 4 -2.65 12.08 14.24
CA ARG A 4 -1.36 12.53 13.67
C ARG A 4 -0.21 11.53 13.88
N GLU A 5 -0.38 10.53 14.74
CA GLU A 5 0.62 9.49 15.01
C GLU A 5 0.45 8.25 14.13
N LEU A 6 -0.68 8.14 13.41
CA LEU A 6 -0.92 7.01 12.51
C LEU A 6 -0.20 7.23 11.17
N PRO A 7 0.40 6.18 10.57
CA PRO A 7 0.90 6.28 9.21
C PRO A 7 -0.26 6.22 8.21
N LEU A 8 -0.03 6.78 7.03
CA LEU A 8 -0.73 6.40 5.81
C LEU A 8 0.05 5.26 5.14
N LEU A 9 -0.63 4.19 4.77
CA LEU A 9 0.01 3.06 4.09
C LEU A 9 -0.16 3.15 2.58
N LEU A 10 0.94 3.06 1.83
CA LEU A 10 0.89 2.72 0.41
C LEU A 10 1.19 1.22 0.25
N VAL A 11 0.26 0.48 -0.32
CA VAL A 11 0.37 -0.98 -0.43
C VAL A 11 0.28 -1.40 -1.90
N ARG A 12 1.33 -2.04 -2.42
CA ARG A 12 1.25 -2.65 -3.75
C ARG A 12 0.43 -3.94 -3.65
N HIS A 13 -0.44 -4.19 -4.61
CA HIS A 13 -1.19 -5.44 -4.71
C HIS A 13 -0.27 -6.67 -4.57
N ALA A 14 -0.79 -7.75 -3.99
CA ALA A 14 -0.07 -9.00 -3.78
C ALA A 14 0.19 -9.77 -5.09
N VAL A 15 0.83 -10.94 -4.98
CA VAL A 15 1.15 -11.78 -6.14
C VAL A 15 -0.14 -12.23 -6.83
N ALA A 16 -0.24 -11.92 -8.11
CA ALA A 16 -1.37 -12.20 -8.98
C ALA A 16 -0.93 -13.09 -10.13
N GLU A 17 -1.90 -13.79 -10.72
CA GLU A 17 -1.77 -14.61 -11.92
C GLU A 17 -1.02 -13.85 -13.01
N ASP A 18 -0.32 -14.54 -13.90
CA ASP A 18 0.43 -13.88 -14.97
C ASP A 18 -0.50 -13.33 -16.07
N SER A 19 -1.57 -14.06 -16.39
CA SER A 19 -2.60 -13.68 -17.34
C SER A 19 -3.98 -14.19 -16.91
N HIS A 20 -5.04 -13.64 -17.50
CA HIS A 20 -6.42 -14.09 -17.29
C HIS A 20 -7.19 -13.96 -18.61
N VAL A 21 -8.14 -14.87 -18.87
CA VAL A 21 -8.88 -14.95 -20.15
C VAL A 21 -9.69 -13.69 -20.46
N LEU A 22 -10.13 -12.96 -19.43
CA LEU A 22 -10.86 -11.70 -19.54
C LEU A 22 -9.95 -10.45 -19.59
N GLY A 23 -8.63 -10.62 -19.68
CA GLY A 23 -7.65 -9.53 -19.73
C GLY A 23 -7.01 -9.16 -18.38
N ASP A 24 -6.11 -8.17 -18.40
CA ASP A 24 -5.26 -7.82 -17.25
C ASP A 24 -6.07 -7.43 -16.00
N GLU A 25 -7.18 -6.72 -16.19
CA GLU A 25 -7.99 -6.18 -15.09
C GLU A 25 -8.61 -7.28 -14.22
N ALA A 26 -8.86 -8.44 -14.82
CA ALA A 26 -9.48 -9.61 -14.20
C ALA A 26 -8.50 -10.54 -13.49
N ARG A 27 -7.17 -10.36 -13.66
CA ARG A 27 -6.15 -11.18 -12.99
C ARG A 27 -6.35 -11.16 -11.48
N ALA A 28 -6.57 -12.34 -10.92
CA ALA A 28 -6.74 -12.55 -9.48
C ALA A 28 -5.39 -12.76 -8.78
N LEU A 29 -5.40 -12.67 -7.45
CA LEU A 29 -4.29 -13.16 -6.64
C LEU A 29 -4.12 -14.66 -6.83
N THR A 30 -2.87 -15.14 -6.95
CA THR A 30 -2.62 -16.59 -6.92
C THR A 30 -2.92 -17.15 -5.53
N SER A 31 -3.11 -18.45 -5.42
CA SER A 31 -3.33 -19.13 -4.13
C SER A 31 -2.19 -18.87 -3.14
N GLU A 32 -0.95 -18.96 -3.62
CA GLU A 32 0.27 -18.70 -2.83
C GLU A 32 0.37 -17.22 -2.47
N GLY A 33 0.06 -16.33 -3.41
CA GLY A 33 0.02 -14.88 -3.21
C GLY A 33 -0.97 -14.46 -2.13
N ARG A 34 -2.17 -15.06 -2.15
CA ARG A 34 -3.22 -14.86 -1.15
C ARG A 34 -2.79 -15.36 0.22
N ALA A 35 -2.24 -16.57 0.31
CA ALA A 35 -1.76 -17.14 1.57
C ALA A 35 -0.63 -16.32 2.19
N ALA A 36 0.40 -15.99 1.39
CA ALA A 36 1.53 -15.18 1.84
C ALA A 36 1.11 -13.78 2.28
N PHE A 37 0.22 -13.14 1.53
CA PHE A 37 -0.26 -11.80 1.87
C PHE A 37 -1.19 -11.81 3.08
N ARG A 38 -2.04 -12.82 3.28
CA ARG A 38 -2.86 -12.94 4.50
C ARG A 38 -1.99 -13.00 5.76
N HIS A 39 -0.93 -13.80 5.75
CA HIS A 39 0.02 -13.83 6.86
C HIS A 39 0.71 -12.46 7.05
N HIS A 40 1.07 -11.81 5.95
CA HIS A 40 1.66 -10.48 5.98
C HIS A 40 0.71 -9.41 6.56
N ALA A 41 -0.56 -9.39 6.13
CA ALA A 41 -1.57 -8.46 6.60
C ALA A 41 -1.78 -8.56 8.12
N ARG A 42 -1.82 -9.79 8.67
CA ARG A 42 -1.87 -10.02 10.13
C ARG A 42 -0.64 -9.48 10.86
N ARG A 43 0.54 -9.53 10.22
CA ARG A 43 1.74 -8.89 10.77
C ARG A 43 1.63 -7.37 10.75
N LEU A 44 1.14 -6.77 9.66
CA LEU A 44 0.94 -5.33 9.54
C LEU A 44 -0.05 -4.79 10.59
N ALA A 45 -1.16 -5.52 10.84
CA ALA A 45 -2.16 -5.15 11.85
C ALA A 45 -1.60 -5.11 13.28
N ARG A 46 -0.49 -5.82 13.56
CA ARG A 46 0.21 -5.74 14.84
C ARG A 46 1.19 -4.56 14.93
N LEU A 47 1.52 -3.91 13.83
CA LEU A 47 2.49 -2.79 13.79
C LEU A 47 1.82 -1.44 13.93
N THR A 48 0.60 -1.30 13.38
CA THR A 48 -0.13 -0.04 13.36
C THR A 48 -1.61 -0.33 13.20
N PRO A 49 -2.52 0.50 13.74
CA PRO A 49 -3.93 0.41 13.41
C PRO A 49 -4.22 1.10 12.07
N LEU A 50 -5.35 0.75 11.46
CA LEU A 50 -5.94 1.45 10.33
C LEU A 50 -7.38 1.81 10.66
N THR A 51 -7.86 2.91 10.10
CA THR A 51 -9.24 3.37 10.19
C THR A 51 -10.01 3.14 8.89
N GLY A 52 -9.31 2.91 7.77
CA GLY A 52 -9.94 2.68 6.48
C GLY A 52 -8.98 2.19 5.40
N ILE A 53 -9.54 1.61 4.34
CA ILE A 53 -8.80 1.10 3.19
C ILE A 53 -9.47 1.60 1.91
N VAL A 54 -8.65 2.18 1.02
CA VAL A 54 -9.06 2.52 -0.35
C VAL A 54 -8.23 1.70 -1.33
N THR A 55 -8.86 1.18 -2.38
CA THR A 55 -8.22 0.28 -3.35
C THR A 55 -8.48 0.69 -4.80
N SER A 56 -7.57 0.29 -5.68
CA SER A 56 -7.79 0.27 -7.12
C SER A 56 -8.92 -0.70 -7.48
N PRO A 57 -9.73 -0.41 -8.52
CA PRO A 57 -10.81 -1.31 -8.96
C PRO A 57 -10.32 -2.63 -9.60
N LEU A 58 -9.02 -2.80 -9.87
CA LEU A 58 -8.52 -4.05 -10.47
C LEU A 58 -8.58 -5.21 -9.47
N VAL A 59 -9.00 -6.40 -9.92
CA VAL A 59 -9.34 -7.55 -9.06
C VAL A 59 -8.24 -7.88 -8.05
N ARG A 60 -6.98 -8.00 -8.50
CA ARG A 60 -5.81 -8.22 -7.62
C ARG A 60 -5.65 -7.19 -6.50
N ALA A 61 -6.00 -5.93 -6.73
CA ALA A 61 -5.90 -4.88 -5.72
C ALA A 61 -7.08 -4.95 -4.74
N VAL A 62 -8.30 -5.18 -5.23
CA VAL A 62 -9.48 -5.42 -4.39
C VAL A 62 -9.25 -6.60 -3.44
N GLN A 63 -8.82 -7.74 -3.98
CA GLN A 63 -8.53 -8.94 -3.17
C GLN A 63 -7.39 -8.71 -2.17
N THR A 64 -6.39 -7.89 -2.50
CA THR A 64 -5.35 -7.51 -1.53
C THR A 64 -5.94 -6.66 -0.40
N ALA A 65 -6.83 -5.71 -0.74
CA ALA A 65 -7.49 -4.84 0.22
C ALA A 65 -8.46 -5.60 1.14
N GLU A 66 -9.17 -6.60 0.64
CA GLU A 66 -10.03 -7.49 1.44
C GLU A 66 -9.23 -8.26 2.50
N LEU A 67 -8.03 -8.75 2.15
CA LEU A 67 -7.14 -9.43 3.09
C LEU A 67 -6.58 -8.47 4.15
N LEU A 68 -6.38 -7.19 3.81
CA LEU A 68 -6.07 -6.16 4.80
C LEU A 68 -7.29 -5.93 5.71
N ALA A 69 -8.48 -5.76 5.15
CA ALA A 69 -9.69 -5.53 5.94
C ALA A 69 -9.95 -6.68 6.94
N GLU A 70 -9.80 -7.94 6.50
CA GLU A 70 -9.86 -9.15 7.34
C GLU A 70 -8.87 -9.04 8.51
N ALA A 71 -7.61 -8.72 8.24
CA ALA A 71 -6.55 -8.68 9.25
C ALA A 71 -6.68 -7.51 10.24
N PHE A 72 -7.22 -6.37 9.80
CA PHE A 72 -7.38 -5.16 10.60
C PHE A 72 -8.77 -5.05 11.27
N GLY A 73 -9.68 -6.01 11.01
CA GLY A 73 -11.04 -5.98 11.57
C GLY A 73 -11.89 -4.84 11.01
N LEU A 74 -11.65 -4.42 9.77
CA LEU A 74 -12.39 -3.34 9.10
C LEU A 74 -13.57 -3.92 8.31
N SER A 75 -14.72 -3.25 8.38
CA SER A 75 -15.98 -3.72 7.78
C SER A 75 -16.16 -3.36 6.31
N SER A 76 -15.37 -2.43 5.78
CA SER A 76 -15.51 -1.97 4.39
C SER A 76 -14.16 -1.62 3.73
N VAL A 77 -14.15 -1.76 2.41
CA VAL A 77 -13.08 -1.31 1.51
C VAL A 77 -13.72 -0.37 0.49
N GLU A 78 -13.12 0.80 0.29
CA GLU A 78 -13.59 1.76 -0.70
C GLU A 78 -12.83 1.62 -2.01
N VAL A 79 -13.54 1.61 -3.14
CA VAL A 79 -12.93 1.55 -4.47
C VAL A 79 -12.76 2.96 -5.01
N HIS A 80 -11.56 3.31 -5.48
CA HIS A 80 -11.29 4.64 -6.00
C HIS A 80 -10.47 4.64 -7.32
N PRO A 81 -10.95 5.28 -8.40
CA PRO A 81 -10.31 5.23 -9.72
C PRO A 81 -8.94 5.93 -9.77
N ALA A 82 -8.62 6.80 -8.81
CA ALA A 82 -7.29 7.43 -8.71
C ALA A 82 -6.14 6.40 -8.60
N LEU A 83 -6.44 5.20 -8.07
CA LEU A 83 -5.46 4.12 -7.88
C LEU A 83 -5.28 3.23 -9.13
N LEU A 84 -6.00 3.49 -10.23
CA LEU A 84 -5.76 2.81 -11.51
C LEU A 84 -4.33 3.12 -12.05
N PRO A 85 -3.64 2.14 -12.66
CA PRO A 85 -2.27 2.30 -13.19
C PRO A 85 -2.23 3.08 -14.52
N ARG A 86 -2.77 4.31 -14.53
CA ARG A 86 -2.80 5.19 -15.71
C ARG A 86 -1.71 6.26 -15.65
N LYS A 87 -1.42 6.89 -16.80
CA LYS A 87 -0.51 8.05 -16.86
C LYS A 87 -0.93 9.11 -15.82
N GLY A 88 0.05 9.64 -15.09
CA GLY A 88 -0.16 10.63 -14.03
C GLY A 88 -0.80 10.13 -12.73
N ALA A 89 -1.02 8.81 -12.55
CA ALA A 89 -1.69 8.28 -11.35
C ALA A 89 -0.97 8.65 -10.05
N HIS A 90 0.37 8.71 -10.03
CA HIS A 90 1.15 9.11 -8.85
C HIS A 90 0.70 10.44 -8.23
N LYS A 91 0.39 11.47 -9.03
CA LYS A 91 -0.11 12.77 -8.53
C LYS A 91 -1.51 12.65 -7.92
N ARG A 92 -2.37 11.83 -8.53
CA ARG A 92 -3.73 11.56 -8.04
C ARG A 92 -3.70 10.75 -6.74
N ILE A 93 -2.80 9.77 -6.65
CA ILE A 93 -2.57 8.97 -5.44
C ILE A 93 -2.09 9.86 -4.31
N LEU A 94 -1.10 10.73 -4.54
CA LEU A 94 -0.62 11.67 -3.51
C LEU A 94 -1.72 12.66 -3.09
N LYS A 95 -2.51 13.18 -4.03
CA LYS A 95 -3.66 14.02 -3.71
C LYS A 95 -4.67 13.28 -2.82
N LEU A 96 -5.04 12.05 -3.19
CA LEU A 96 -5.95 11.21 -2.41
C LEU A 96 -5.38 10.91 -1.01
N ALA A 97 -4.09 10.58 -0.92
CA ALA A 97 -3.42 10.33 0.36
C ALA A 97 -3.48 11.56 1.30
N ARG A 98 -3.32 12.77 0.76
CA ARG A 98 -3.46 14.02 1.52
C ARG A 98 -4.90 14.29 1.96
N GLN A 99 -5.89 13.91 1.15
CA GLN A 99 -7.31 14.07 1.46
C GLN A 99 -7.77 13.11 2.57
N LEU A 100 -7.35 11.85 2.51
CA LEU A 100 -7.69 10.83 3.50
C LEU A 100 -6.93 11.02 4.81
N GLY A 101 -5.66 11.39 4.70
CA GLY A 101 -4.80 11.59 5.87
C GLY A 101 -4.35 10.28 6.53
N PRO A 102 -3.79 10.38 7.75
CA PRO A 102 -3.22 9.24 8.47
C PRO A 102 -4.28 8.21 8.88
N GLY A 103 -3.86 6.95 9.07
CA GLY A 103 -4.76 5.83 9.42
C GLY A 103 -5.39 5.12 8.22
N TRP A 104 -5.19 5.62 7.00
CA TRP A 104 -5.69 5.00 5.78
C TRP A 104 -4.63 4.16 5.06
N ALA A 105 -5.05 3.06 4.45
CA ALA A 105 -4.25 2.32 3.48
C ALA A 105 -4.76 2.50 2.05
N LEU A 106 -3.85 2.77 1.12
CA LEU A 106 -4.13 2.90 -0.31
C LEU A 106 -3.49 1.72 -1.05
N VAL A 107 -4.33 0.85 -1.63
CA VAL A 107 -3.90 -0.37 -2.31
C VAL A 107 -3.89 -0.16 -3.82
N GLY A 108 -2.75 -0.35 -4.47
CA GLY A 108 -2.58 -0.03 -5.88
C GLY A 108 -1.42 -0.75 -6.58
N HIS A 109 -0.83 -0.08 -7.56
CA HIS A 109 0.06 -0.69 -8.55
C HIS A 109 1.34 0.10 -8.78
N ASN A 110 2.40 -0.58 -9.22
CA ASN A 110 3.59 0.07 -9.76
C ASN A 110 3.43 0.33 -11.26
N PRO A 111 4.13 1.35 -11.80
CA PRO A 111 5.07 2.25 -11.10
C PRO A 111 4.40 3.41 -10.36
N SER A 112 3.05 3.48 -10.35
CA SER A 112 2.31 4.62 -9.80
C SER A 112 2.55 4.85 -8.31
N LEU A 113 2.60 3.77 -7.50
CA LEU A 113 2.86 3.87 -6.05
C LEU A 113 4.30 4.32 -5.75
N GLU A 114 5.30 3.75 -6.42
CA GLU A 114 6.71 4.16 -6.26
C GLU A 114 6.88 5.65 -6.59
N ARG A 115 6.31 6.10 -7.71
CA ARG A 115 6.34 7.52 -8.09
C ARG A 115 5.57 8.41 -7.13
N ALA A 116 4.48 7.92 -6.52
CA ALA A 116 3.73 8.66 -5.52
C ALA A 116 4.54 8.81 -4.22
N GLY A 117 5.17 7.74 -3.75
CA GLY A 117 6.05 7.76 -2.59
C GLY A 117 7.25 8.69 -2.80
N ALA A 118 7.95 8.57 -3.94
CA ALA A 118 9.07 9.46 -4.26
C ALA A 118 8.66 10.93 -4.31
N LEU A 119 7.48 11.25 -4.86
CA LEU A 119 6.95 12.61 -4.87
C LEU A 119 6.56 13.10 -3.46
N ALA A 120 6.15 12.18 -2.58
CA ALA A 120 5.72 12.51 -1.21
C ALA A 120 6.90 12.79 -0.26
N LEU A 121 8.04 12.14 -0.50
CA LEU A 121 9.18 12.10 0.41
C LEU A 121 10.22 13.22 0.22
N GLU A 122 10.06 14.07 -0.80
CA GLU A 122 10.87 15.29 -1.04
C GLU A 122 12.41 15.11 -0.92
N GLY A 123 12.94 13.92 -1.23
CA GLY A 123 14.37 13.63 -1.19
C GLY A 123 14.78 12.47 -0.28
N GLU A 124 13.89 11.92 0.55
CA GLU A 124 14.17 10.65 1.24
C GLU A 124 14.08 9.46 0.26
N GLU A 125 14.97 8.48 0.43
CA GLU A 125 15.01 7.29 -0.41
C GLU A 125 13.87 6.31 -0.07
N LEU A 126 13.17 5.87 -1.11
CA LEU A 126 12.35 4.67 -1.06
C LEU A 126 13.25 3.41 -1.09
N PRO A 127 12.75 2.24 -0.65
CA PRO A 127 13.41 0.98 -0.98
C PRO A 127 13.56 0.83 -2.50
N ASP A 128 14.67 0.25 -2.95
CA ASP A 128 15.05 0.12 -4.37
C ASP A 128 13.93 -0.47 -5.26
N LYS A 129 13.03 -1.27 -4.67
CA LYS A 129 11.86 -1.83 -5.34
C LYS A 129 10.68 -2.02 -4.38
N LEU A 130 9.52 -1.47 -4.74
CA LEU A 130 8.25 -1.77 -4.07
C LEU A 130 7.72 -3.11 -4.58
N ARG A 131 8.00 -4.19 -3.85
CA ARG A 131 7.61 -5.57 -4.23
C ARG A 131 6.10 -5.79 -4.15
N LYS A 132 5.56 -6.77 -4.89
CA LYS A 132 4.14 -7.16 -4.78
C LYS A 132 3.83 -7.48 -3.30
N GLY A 133 2.75 -6.92 -2.78
CA GLY A 133 2.34 -7.04 -1.37
C GLY A 133 3.15 -6.20 -0.38
N MET A 134 4.13 -5.40 -0.80
CA MET A 134 4.89 -4.54 0.12
C MET A 134 4.03 -3.35 0.56
N ALA A 135 4.11 -3.02 1.85
CA ALA A 135 3.54 -1.81 2.44
C ALA A 135 4.64 -0.81 2.79
N LEU A 136 4.43 0.46 2.44
CA LEU A 136 5.21 1.62 2.88
C LEU A 136 4.38 2.40 3.89
N ALA A 137 4.95 2.70 5.05
CA ALA A 137 4.29 3.54 6.05
C ALA A 137 4.84 4.96 5.98
N LEU A 138 3.97 5.91 5.66
CA LEU A 138 4.29 7.30 5.47
C LEU A 138 3.65 8.13 6.58
N ARG A 139 4.44 8.98 7.23
CA ARG A 139 3.94 9.92 8.24
C ARG A 139 3.90 11.33 7.64
N PRO A 140 2.78 12.06 7.72
CA PRO A 140 2.71 13.42 7.20
C PRO A 140 3.58 14.39 8.01
N LEU A 141 4.19 15.36 7.33
CA LEU A 141 4.95 16.46 7.90
C LEU A 141 4.13 17.76 7.82
N SER A 142 4.43 18.74 8.70
CA SER A 142 3.70 20.01 8.78
C SER A 142 3.69 20.83 7.47
N GLY A 143 4.62 20.56 6.54
CA GLY A 143 4.72 21.21 5.23
C GLY A 143 4.00 20.50 4.07
N GLY A 144 3.23 19.43 4.33
CA GLY A 144 2.49 18.68 3.30
C GLY A 144 3.30 17.60 2.56
N GLY A 145 4.58 17.45 2.91
CA GLY A 145 5.41 16.29 2.61
C GLY A 145 5.16 15.13 3.57
N TYR A 146 5.86 14.02 3.35
CA TYR A 146 5.83 12.83 4.19
C TYR A 146 7.26 12.38 4.51
N THR A 147 7.40 11.59 5.57
CA THR A 147 8.61 10.81 5.87
C THR A 147 8.28 9.32 5.88
N LEU A 148 9.20 8.47 5.42
CA LEU A 148 9.04 7.02 5.45
C LEU A 148 9.36 6.53 6.87
N THR A 149 8.45 5.82 7.53
CA THR A 149 8.72 5.32 8.90
C THR A 149 9.20 3.88 8.90
N TRP A 150 8.65 3.07 8.01
CA TRP A 150 9.02 1.67 7.82
C TRP A 150 8.47 1.14 6.50
N TRP A 151 9.03 0.02 6.04
CA TRP A 151 8.44 -0.80 4.99
C TRP A 151 8.52 -2.27 5.33
N ALA A 152 7.56 -3.04 4.83
CA ALA A 152 7.51 -4.46 5.08
C ALA A 152 7.01 -5.21 3.85
N SER A 153 7.59 -6.37 3.58
CA SER A 153 7.17 -7.27 2.50
C SER A 153 6.73 -8.62 3.06
N PRO A 154 5.87 -9.35 2.33
CA PRO A 154 5.56 -10.73 2.64
C PRO A 154 6.85 -11.57 2.79
N GLY A 155 6.91 -12.38 3.86
CA GLY A 155 8.05 -13.26 4.13
C GLY A 155 9.38 -12.57 4.50
N ARG A 156 9.40 -11.24 4.71
CA ARG A 156 10.64 -10.51 5.05
C ARG A 156 10.56 -9.79 6.39
N PRO A 157 11.71 -9.47 7.02
CA PRO A 157 11.77 -8.56 8.16
C PRO A 157 11.19 -7.19 7.81
N ILE A 158 10.64 -6.51 8.81
CA ILE A 158 10.27 -5.09 8.71
C ILE A 158 11.58 -4.30 8.69
N ARG A 159 11.63 -3.27 7.85
CA ARG A 159 12.79 -2.38 7.72
C ARG A 159 12.38 -0.95 8.03
N ARG A 160 13.32 -0.16 8.51
CA ARG A 160 13.17 1.28 8.79
C ARG A 160 14.25 2.06 8.05
N PRO A 161 14.03 3.35 7.73
CA PRO A 161 15.12 4.19 7.23
C PRO A 161 16.27 4.17 8.25
N GLY A 162 17.50 4.08 7.74
CA GLY A 162 18.71 3.97 8.58
C GLY A 162 19.07 2.55 9.01
N ASP A 163 18.21 1.54 8.81
CA ASP A 163 18.63 0.14 8.94
C ASP A 163 19.75 -0.10 7.91
N SER A 164 20.97 -0.44 8.39
CA SER A 164 22.13 -0.65 7.53
C SER A 164 21.78 -1.64 6.42
N ARG A 165 22.06 -1.30 5.17
CA ARG A 165 21.96 -2.21 4.02
C ARG A 165 23.03 -3.32 4.15
N ARG A 166 22.86 -4.23 5.11
CA ARG A 166 23.65 -5.46 5.23
C ARG A 166 22.90 -6.59 4.52
#